data_AF-A0A919PWD0-F1
#
_entry.id   AF-A0A919PWD0-F1
#
_cell.length_a   1.000
_cell.length_b   1.000
_cell.length_c   1.000
_cell.angle_alpha   90.00
_cell.angle_beta   90.00
_cell.angle_gamma   90.00
#
_symmetry.space_group_name_H-M   'P 1'
#
loop_
_entity.id
_entity.type
_entity.pdbx_description
1 polymer ?
#
loop_
_entity_poly.entity_id
_entity_poly.type
_entity_poly.pdbx_seq_one_letter_code
_entity_poly.pdbx_strand_id
1 'polypeptide(L)'
;MVEREYLWTDEGLAVARRRKVALEEVDQALHAPPGLRFERRIGDLLLVVMGMAGSARVIAVICEQMYRTTTYRILSVKALAGAELDEWRRRVL
;
A
#
# COMPACT_ATOMS: atom_id res chain seq x y z
N MET A 1 -15.59 1.71 11.36
CA MET A 1 -14.14 1.64 11.07
C MET A 1 -13.63 3.06 11.10
N VAL A 2 -12.51 3.33 11.77
CA VAL A 2 -11.90 4.67 11.69
C VAL A 2 -11.27 4.79 10.31
N GLU A 3 -11.74 5.76 9.53
CA GLU A 3 -11.23 6.03 8.19
C GLU A 3 -9.79 6.51 8.29
N ARG A 4 -8.88 5.83 7.59
CA ARG A 4 -7.46 6.20 7.57
C ARG A 4 -7.25 7.21 6.47
N GLU A 5 -6.49 8.25 6.78
CA GLU A 5 -6.09 9.24 5.80
C GLU A 5 -4.70 8.89 5.27
N TYR A 6 -4.53 8.89 3.95
CA TYR A 6 -3.25 8.63 3.31
C TYR A 6 -2.76 9.86 2.56
N LEU A 7 -1.59 10.36 2.94
CA LEU A 7 -0.99 11.55 2.35
C LEU A 7 0.26 11.19 1.57
N TRP A 8 0.36 11.67 0.34
CA TRP A 8 1.56 11.50 -0.46
C TRP A 8 2.71 12.36 0.07
N THR A 9 3.89 11.77 0.15
CA THR A 9 5.14 12.52 0.27
C THR A 9 5.75 12.75 -1.11
N ASP A 10 6.61 13.77 -1.23
CA ASP A 10 7.37 14.01 -2.47
C ASP A 10 8.20 12.80 -2.89
N GLU A 11 8.79 12.10 -1.91
CA GLU A 11 9.52 10.85 -2.14
C GLU A 11 8.61 9.75 -2.67
N GLY A 12 7.44 9.55 -2.05
CA GLY A 12 6.44 8.58 -2.48
C GLY A 12 6.01 8.83 -3.93
N LEU A 13 5.72 10.09 -4.28
CA LEU A 13 5.35 10.48 -5.65
C LEU A 13 6.48 10.19 -6.65
N ALA A 14 7.72 10.54 -6.29
CA ALA A 14 8.88 10.27 -7.12
C ALA A 14 9.10 8.75 -7.34
N VAL A 15 8.88 7.93 -6.30
CA VAL A 15 8.96 6.47 -6.39
C VAL A 15 7.84 5.91 -7.29
N ALA A 16 6.60 6.36 -7.12
CA ALA A 16 5.46 5.93 -7.92
C ALA A 16 5.71 6.17 -9.42
N ARG A 17 6.17 7.38 -9.76
CA ARG A 17 6.54 7.75 -11.13
C ARG A 17 7.64 6.84 -11.69
N ARG A 18 8.71 6.63 -10.92
CA ARG A 18 9.85 5.79 -11.33
C ARG A 18 9.46 4.33 -11.56
N ARG A 19 8.53 3.81 -10.75
CA ARG A 19 8.05 2.42 -10.79
C ARG A 19 6.81 2.23 -11.66
N LYS A 20 6.34 3.28 -12.35
CA LYS A 20 5.15 3.24 -13.22
C LYS A 20 3.94 2.66 -12.49
N VAL A 21 3.70 3.14 -11.28
CA VAL A 21 2.50 2.83 -10.49
C VAL A 21 1.62 4.08 -10.53
N ALA A 22 0.39 3.95 -11.00
CA ALA A 22 -0.54 5.08 -11.05
C ALA A 22 -1.04 5.40 -9.64
N LEU A 23 -1.29 6.69 -9.35
CA LEU A 23 -1.77 7.12 -8.04
C LEU A 23 -3.13 6.49 -7.70
N GLU A 24 -3.97 6.30 -8.71
CA GLU A 24 -5.27 5.61 -8.57
C GLU A 24 -5.11 4.14 -8.19
N GLU A 25 -4.13 3.42 -8.75
CA GLU A 25 -3.86 2.02 -8.36
C GLU A 25 -3.45 1.92 -6.88
N VAL A 26 -2.72 2.92 -6.39
CA VAL A 26 -2.30 3.00 -4.99
C VAL A 26 -3.51 3.25 -4.09
N ASP A 27 -4.36 4.20 -4.46
CA ASP A 27 -5.59 4.50 -3.72
C ASP A 27 -6.52 3.28 -3.65
N GLN A 28 -6.75 2.62 -4.79
CA GLN A 28 -7.53 1.39 -4.87
C GLN A 28 -6.93 0.27 -4.01
N ALA A 29 -5.60 0.08 -4.03
CA ALA A 29 -4.95 -0.93 -3.21
C ALA A 29 -5.02 -0.63 -1.71
N LEU A 30 -4.91 0.64 -1.31
CA LEU A 30 -5.07 1.06 0.08
C LEU A 30 -6.49 0.82 0.60
N HIS A 31 -7.49 1.01 -0.25
CA HIS A 31 -8.91 0.87 0.08
C HIS A 31 -9.52 -0.48 -0.34
N ALA A 32 -8.71 -1.41 -0.84
CA ALA A 32 -9.17 -2.74 -1.25
C ALA A 32 -9.89 -3.46 -0.08
N PRO A 33 -10.97 -4.21 -0.37
CA PRO A 33 -11.76 -4.87 0.66
C PRO A 33 -10.96 -5.98 1.37
N PRO A 34 -11.40 -6.42 2.57
CA PRO A 34 -10.87 -7.62 3.21
C PRO A 34 -10.89 -8.82 2.24
N GLY A 35 -9.83 -9.62 2.23
CA GLY A 35 -9.66 -10.71 1.25
C GLY A 35 -9.11 -10.27 -0.11
N LEU A 36 -8.87 -8.96 -0.31
CA LEU A 36 -8.07 -8.42 -1.42
C LEU A 36 -7.02 -7.40 -0.92
N ARG A 37 -6.86 -7.31 0.41
CA ARG A 37 -5.91 -6.44 1.09
C ARG A 37 -5.27 -7.17 2.24
N PHE A 38 -3.95 -7.07 2.32
CA PHE A 38 -3.14 -7.54 3.43
C PHE A 38 -2.43 -6.35 4.07
N GLU A 39 -2.38 -6.32 5.39
CA GLU A 39 -1.73 -5.26 6.15
C GLU A 39 -0.75 -5.85 7.16
N ARG A 40 0.42 -5.22 7.29
CA ARG A 40 1.42 -5.59 8.30
C ARG A 40 2.08 -4.36 8.87
N ARG A 41 2.07 -4.24 10.20
CA ARG A 41 2.88 -3.25 10.91
C ARG A 41 4.34 -3.70 11.00
N ILE A 42 5.26 -2.76 10.88
CA ILE A 42 6.69 -2.95 11.07
C ILE A 42 7.12 -1.97 12.16
N GLY A 43 7.36 -2.50 13.37
CA GLY A 43 7.51 -1.68 14.57
C GLY A 43 6.25 -0.85 14.85
N ASP A 44 6.44 0.32 15.44
CA ASP A 44 5.34 1.16 15.91
C ASP A 44 4.88 2.21 14.89
N LEU A 45 5.69 2.48 13.86
CA LEU A 45 5.49 3.61 12.95
C LEU A 45 5.15 3.18 11.53
N LEU A 46 5.70 2.07 11.04
CA LEU A 46 5.55 1.70 9.64
C LEU A 46 4.38 0.73 9.44
N LEU A 47 3.64 0.95 8.37
CA LEU A 47 2.56 0.10 7.88
C LEU A 47 2.85 -0.28 6.44
N VAL A 48 2.86 -1.57 6.15
CA VAL A 48 2.84 -2.09 4.79
C VAL A 48 1.42 -2.51 4.46
N VAL A 49 0.88 -1.96 3.38
CA VAL A 49 -0.40 -2.36 2.80
C VAL A 49 -0.14 -2.98 1.45
N MET A 50 -0.69 -4.18 1.20
CA MET A 50 -0.61 -4.86 -0.08
C MET A 50 -2.02 -5.17 -0.55
N GLY A 51 -2.49 -4.46 -1.55
CA GLY A 51 -3.87 -4.56 -2.01
C GLY A 51 -3.99 -4.72 -3.52
N MET A 52 -5.06 -5.37 -3.96
CA MET A 52 -5.40 -5.48 -5.36
C MET A 52 -6.00 -4.16 -5.86
N ALA A 53 -5.44 -3.61 -6.93
CA ALA A 53 -6.01 -2.51 -7.68
C ALA A 53 -6.99 -3.03 -8.76
N GLY A 54 -7.85 -2.15 -9.26
CA GLY A 54 -8.80 -2.47 -10.34
C GLY A 54 -8.12 -2.91 -11.66
N SER A 55 -6.84 -2.58 -11.84
CA SER A 55 -5.99 -3.06 -12.94
C SER A 55 -5.56 -4.53 -12.81
N ALA A 56 -6.06 -5.27 -11.81
CA ALA A 56 -5.65 -6.62 -11.43
C ALA A 56 -4.17 -6.74 -10.97
N ARG A 57 -3.48 -5.62 -10.78
CA ARG A 57 -2.15 -5.58 -10.16
C ARG A 57 -2.29 -5.52 -8.65
N VAL A 58 -1.37 -6.14 -7.94
CA VAL A 58 -1.25 -5.99 -6.49
C VAL A 58 -0.20 -4.93 -6.21
N ILE A 59 -0.59 -3.88 -5.51
CA ILE A 59 0.29 -2.78 -5.15
C ILE A 59 0.65 -2.89 -3.67
N ALA A 60 1.95 -2.91 -3.39
CA ALA A 60 2.49 -2.74 -2.06
C ALA A 60 2.81 -1.28 -1.80
N VAL A 61 2.36 -0.77 -0.66
CA VAL A 61 2.51 0.61 -0.20
C VAL A 61 3.17 0.58 1.17
N ILE A 62 4.24 1.34 1.34
CA ILE A 62 4.88 1.57 2.63
C ILE A 62 4.43 2.94 3.12
N CYS A 63 3.80 2.94 4.28
CA CYS A 63 3.33 4.15 4.94
C CYS A 63 3.99 4.32 6.30
N GLU A 64 4.14 5.57 6.74
CA GLU A 64 4.51 5.93 8.10
C GLU A 64 3.35 6.63 8.81
N GLN A 65 3.02 6.17 10.00
CA GLN A 65 1.97 6.75 10.83
C GLN A 65 2.46 8.05 11.47
N MET A 66 1.70 9.13 11.32
CA MET A 66 2.00 10.40 11.98
C MET A 66 1.55 10.35 13.44
N TYR A 67 2.45 10.55 14.41
CA TYR A 67 2.15 10.84 15.83
C TYR A 67 0.95 10.10 16.47
N ARG A 68 0.77 8.80 16.20
CA ARG A 68 -0.38 7.98 16.67
C ARG A 68 -1.77 8.46 16.19
N THR A 69 -1.83 9.28 15.14
CA THR A 69 -3.08 9.66 14.46
C THR A 69 -3.52 8.59 13.47
N THR A 70 -4.65 8.81 12.80
CA THR A 70 -5.15 7.95 11.71
C THR A 70 -4.56 8.34 10.34
N THR A 71 -3.61 9.28 10.33
CA THR A 71 -2.95 9.79 9.13
C THR A 71 -1.65 9.04 8.87
N TYR A 72 -1.47 8.62 7.62
CA TYR A 72 -0.37 7.82 7.14
C TYR A 72 0.30 8.49 5.95
N ARG A 73 1.61 8.72 6.02
CA ARG A 73 2.40 9.28 4.90
C ARG A 73 2.89 8.17 4.01
N ILE A 74 2.59 8.22 2.71
CA ILE A 74 3.07 7.25 1.73
C ILE A 74 4.54 7.55 1.41
N LEU A 75 5.43 6.62 1.76
CA LEU A 75 6.87 6.72 1.54
C LEU A 75 7.32 6.01 0.26
N SER A 76 6.70 4.88 -0.07
CA SER A 76 7.12 4.05 -1.19
C SER A 76 5.97 3.21 -1.72
N VAL A 77 6.00 2.92 -3.02
CA VAL A 77 5.04 2.03 -3.68
C VAL A 77 5.74 1.09 -4.65
N LYS A 78 5.20 -0.10 -4.86
CA LYS A 78 5.59 -0.99 -5.97
C LYS A 78 4.43 -1.89 -6.37
N ALA A 79 4.37 -2.27 -7.64
CA ALA A 79 3.57 -3.42 -8.04
C ALA A 79 4.34 -4.71 -7.71
N LEU A 80 3.67 -5.67 -7.08
CA LEU A 80 4.22 -6.98 -6.81
C LEU A 80 4.31 -7.81 -8.10
N ALA A 81 5.35 -8.64 -8.17
CA ALA A 81 5.57 -9.58 -9.27
C ALA A 81 6.30 -10.82 -8.75
N GLY A 82 6.21 -11.92 -9.51
CA GLY A 82 6.90 -13.18 -9.19
C GLY A 82 6.62 -13.69 -7.78
N ALA A 83 7.68 -14.09 -7.08
CA ALA A 83 7.58 -14.70 -5.75
C ALA A 83 6.85 -13.83 -4.71
N GLU A 84 6.97 -12.50 -4.78
CA GLU A 84 6.29 -11.59 -3.85
C GLU A 84 4.78 -11.59 -4.06
N LEU A 85 4.34 -11.67 -5.33
CA LEU A 85 2.92 -11.78 -5.66
C LEU A 85 2.35 -13.13 -5.20
N ASP A 86 3.12 -14.21 -5.37
CA ASP A 86 2.71 -15.54 -4.91
C ASP A 86 2.63 -15.62 -3.38
N GLU A 87 3.54 -14.95 -2.67
CA GLU A 87 3.45 -14.82 -1.22
C GLU A 87 2.21 -14.05 -0.78
N TRP A 88 1.90 -12.94 -1.46
CA TRP A 88 0.67 -12.20 -1.18
C TRP A 88 -0.58 -13.06 -1.39
N ARG A 89 -0.64 -13.83 -2.48
CA ARG A 89 -1.75 -14.75 -2.77
C ARG A 89 -1.96 -15.74 -1.62
N ARG A 90 -0.88 -16.34 -1.09
CA ARG A 90 -0.94 -17.28 0.05
C ARG A 90 -1.40 -16.67 1.38
N ARG A 91 -1.35 -15.34 1.51
CA ARG A 91 -1.75 -14.63 2.74
C ARG A 91 -3.20 -14.15 2.69
N VAL A 92 -3.76 -14.03 1.50
CA VAL A 92 -5.04 -13.38 1.24
C VAL A 92 -6.11 -14.38 0.77
N LEU A 93 -5.70 -15.48 0.13
CA LEU A 93 -6.50 -16.67 -0.19
C LEU A 93 -6.20 -17.79 0.81
#